data_AF-A0A2G6NF92-F1
#
_entry.id   AF-A0A2G6NF92-F1
#
_cell.length_a   1.000
_cell.length_b   1.000
_cell.length_c   1.000
_cell.angle_alpha   90.00
_cell.angle_beta   90.00
_cell.angle_gamma   90.00
#
_symmetry.space_group_name_H-M   'P 1'
#
loop_
_entity.id
_entity.type
_entity.pdbx_description
1 polymer ?
#
loop_
_entity_poly.entity_id
_entity_poly.type
_entity_poly.pdbx_seq_one_letter_code
_entity_poly.pdbx_strand_id
1 'polypeptide(L)'
;MTTGSHTLPFFRDHHSHPYLYAATRSSPDLRGITDQAAALECLSACQAPLNMALGWNDACYDIRGPVFDAMAPLVVFNASLHGLILNAGARHVMQEKYPELIAHLDDPVWMEAHTASLLDLIVRICPVTPASLTAFYTDLADQGIWIADEMSLSGEAELACFDEAKLAGRTRFWVDPDTFSGLPAHRRAQVQGIKLFTDGSLGARTAALQEPFSLDNRGVLNFSDLLLESRISQAYAWDKAVAIHAIGDRALEQVVSVLEMVRETGRAYPETRVEHAQFINRDQATRLRRMGCRLCMQPNFSTDSEIYADRLSPAAARKNNPFRMLIDDIGYVPGRDLIFGSDGMPHGVETAVHAALFPPYPGQVLSIDELVAGYGIGDASPGKVTVTVDEAARRVSVTATLYPGSIHGK
;
A
#
# COMPACT_ATOMS: atom_id res chain seq x y z
N MET A 1 2.61 -15.47 32.93
CA MET A 1 3.06 -15.59 31.54
C MET A 1 1.88 -16.17 30.79
N THR A 2 1.16 -15.34 30.06
CA THR A 2 -0.19 -15.65 29.58
C THR A 2 -0.17 -15.72 28.07
N THR A 3 -0.18 -16.94 27.54
CA THR A 3 -0.60 -17.16 26.16
C THR A 3 -2.10 -16.84 26.09
N GLY A 4 -2.45 -15.83 25.32
CA GLY A 4 -3.84 -15.43 25.07
C GLY A 4 -4.35 -16.04 23.77
N SER A 5 -5.63 -16.42 23.74
CA SER A 5 -6.31 -16.81 22.50
C SER A 5 -7.50 -15.88 22.26
N HIS A 6 -7.59 -15.37 21.03
CA HIS A 6 -8.63 -14.44 20.59
C HIS A 6 -9.32 -15.03 19.36
N THR A 7 -10.62 -14.78 19.21
CA THR A 7 -11.37 -15.10 17.99
C THR A 7 -11.77 -13.80 17.33
N LEU A 8 -11.24 -13.54 16.14
CA LEU A 8 -11.48 -12.32 15.37
C LEU A 8 -12.38 -12.63 14.16
N PRO A 9 -13.13 -11.65 13.63
CA PRO A 9 -13.69 -11.78 12.31
C PRO A 9 -12.58 -11.78 11.24
N PHE A 10 -12.92 -12.12 10.01
CA PHE A 10 -12.05 -11.81 8.88
C PHE A 10 -11.90 -10.29 8.73
N PHE A 11 -10.82 -9.85 8.12
CA PHE A 11 -10.57 -8.44 7.88
C PHE A 11 -11.02 -8.00 6.49
N ARG A 12 -11.36 -6.72 6.38
CA ARG A 12 -11.31 -5.97 5.13
C ARG A 12 -10.01 -5.19 5.10
N ASP A 13 -9.16 -5.48 4.12
CA ASP A 13 -7.98 -4.68 3.85
C ASP A 13 -8.36 -3.40 3.10
N HIS A 14 -8.32 -2.25 3.76
CA HIS A 14 -8.78 -0.98 3.18
C HIS A 14 -7.78 -0.34 2.19
N HIS A 15 -6.58 -0.89 2.06
CA HIS A 15 -5.57 -0.44 1.11
C HIS A 15 -4.68 -1.61 0.71
N SER A 16 -4.86 -2.10 -0.51
CA SER A 16 -4.05 -3.17 -1.10
C SER A 16 -4.04 -3.03 -2.62
N HIS A 17 -3.35 -3.93 -3.30
CA HIS A 17 -3.28 -4.02 -4.75
C HIS A 17 -3.56 -5.46 -5.22
N PRO A 18 -4.77 -6.03 -4.99
CA PRO A 18 -5.03 -7.44 -5.27
C PRO A 18 -4.70 -7.89 -6.70
N TYR A 19 -4.89 -7.04 -7.71
CA TYR A 19 -4.58 -7.40 -9.09
C TYR A 19 -3.07 -7.49 -9.32
N LEU A 20 -2.30 -6.52 -8.82
CA LEU A 20 -0.84 -6.54 -8.83
C LEU A 20 -0.29 -7.75 -8.09
N TYR A 21 -0.76 -8.02 -6.86
CA TYR A 21 -0.26 -9.16 -6.10
C TYR A 21 -0.69 -10.52 -6.66
N ALA A 22 -1.82 -10.58 -7.39
CA ALA A 22 -2.17 -11.75 -8.20
C ALA A 22 -1.20 -11.93 -9.39
N ALA A 23 -0.79 -10.83 -10.04
CA ALA A 23 0.20 -10.85 -11.13
C ALA A 23 1.55 -11.41 -10.66
N THR A 24 2.00 -10.98 -9.49
CA THR A 24 3.34 -11.31 -8.96
C THR A 24 3.35 -12.49 -8.01
N ARG A 25 2.21 -13.19 -7.82
CA ARG A 25 2.07 -14.31 -6.88
C ARG A 25 3.14 -15.40 -7.04
N SER A 26 3.57 -15.65 -8.27
CA SER A 26 4.59 -16.66 -8.61
C SER A 26 5.97 -16.07 -8.87
N SER A 27 6.14 -14.76 -8.70
CA SER A 27 7.43 -14.09 -8.84
C SER A 27 8.28 -14.31 -7.59
N PRO A 28 9.62 -14.34 -7.70
CA PRO A 28 10.49 -14.29 -6.53
C PRO A 28 10.17 -13.09 -5.63
N ASP A 29 10.12 -13.36 -4.34
CA ASP A 29 9.86 -12.39 -3.29
C ASP A 29 11.09 -12.25 -2.40
N LEU A 30 11.68 -11.06 -2.42
CA LEU A 30 12.89 -10.75 -1.67
C LEU A 30 12.59 -10.18 -0.28
N ARG A 31 11.31 -10.02 0.10
CA ARG A 31 10.93 -9.53 1.43
C ARG A 31 11.44 -10.49 2.52
N GLY A 32 12.08 -9.92 3.53
CA GLY A 32 12.67 -10.67 4.65
C GLY A 32 14.05 -11.27 4.38
N ILE A 33 14.54 -11.22 3.14
CA ILE A 33 15.95 -11.55 2.84
C ILE A 33 16.82 -10.38 3.31
N THR A 34 17.91 -10.69 4.01
CA THR A 34 18.79 -9.66 4.62
C THR A 34 20.21 -9.67 4.09
N ASP A 35 20.56 -10.61 3.20
CA ASP A 35 21.89 -10.70 2.59
C ASP A 35 21.81 -10.92 1.07
N GLN A 36 22.86 -10.46 0.39
CA GLN A 36 22.94 -10.49 -1.08
C GLN A 36 22.98 -11.91 -1.65
N ALA A 37 23.61 -12.86 -0.96
CA ALA A 37 23.82 -14.20 -1.50
C ALA A 37 22.50 -14.97 -1.56
N ALA A 38 21.70 -14.92 -0.49
CA ALA A 38 20.36 -15.49 -0.45
C ALA A 38 19.42 -14.83 -1.48
N ALA A 39 19.55 -13.52 -1.70
CA ALA A 39 18.78 -12.82 -2.72
C ALA A 39 19.12 -13.30 -4.14
N LEU A 40 20.41 -13.45 -4.45
CA LEU A 40 20.85 -13.98 -5.75
C LEU A 40 20.44 -15.45 -5.93
N GLU A 41 20.48 -16.25 -4.88
CA GLU A 41 19.98 -17.63 -4.90
C GLU A 41 18.48 -17.68 -5.22
N CYS A 42 17.68 -16.83 -4.58
CA CYS A 42 16.24 -16.70 -4.82
C CYS A 42 15.93 -16.39 -6.30
N LEU A 43 16.75 -15.53 -6.93
CA LEU A 43 16.60 -15.15 -8.34
C LEU A 43 17.18 -16.15 -9.34
N SER A 44 18.01 -17.10 -8.91
CA SER A 44 18.75 -18.00 -9.81
C SER A 44 17.85 -18.94 -10.63
N ALA A 45 16.63 -19.20 -10.14
CA ALA A 45 15.65 -20.05 -10.81
C ALA A 45 14.90 -19.33 -11.94
N CYS A 46 15.08 -18.02 -12.11
CA CYS A 46 14.43 -17.25 -13.18
C CYS A 46 14.98 -17.64 -14.56
N GLN A 47 14.08 -17.94 -15.51
CA GLN A 47 14.45 -18.42 -16.85
C GLN A 47 13.62 -17.79 -17.98
N ALA A 48 12.61 -16.97 -17.67
CA ALA A 48 11.79 -16.35 -18.72
C ALA A 48 12.56 -15.24 -19.48
N PRO A 49 12.11 -14.87 -20.70
CA PRO A 49 12.72 -13.77 -21.46
C PRO A 49 12.68 -12.41 -20.75
N LEU A 50 11.75 -12.23 -19.81
CA LEU A 50 11.70 -11.13 -18.86
C LEU A 50 11.04 -11.66 -17.59
N ASN A 51 11.74 -11.54 -16.46
CA ASN A 51 11.28 -11.99 -15.15
C ASN A 51 11.03 -10.76 -14.26
N MET A 52 10.11 -10.92 -13.31
CA MET A 52 9.79 -9.93 -12.29
C MET A 52 10.20 -10.48 -10.93
N ALA A 53 10.72 -9.64 -10.04
CA ALA A 53 10.83 -9.91 -8.62
C ALA A 53 10.41 -8.68 -7.82
N LEU A 54 9.95 -8.90 -6.58
CA LEU A 54 9.50 -7.84 -5.68
C LEU A 54 10.32 -7.88 -4.39
N GLY A 55 10.22 -6.82 -3.58
CA GLY A 55 10.65 -6.89 -2.19
C GLY A 55 12.08 -6.48 -1.91
N TRP A 56 12.83 -5.99 -2.91
CA TRP A 56 14.23 -5.62 -2.68
C TRP A 56 14.34 -4.46 -1.68
N ASN A 57 15.17 -4.64 -0.66
CA ASN A 57 15.44 -3.61 0.33
C ASN A 57 16.93 -3.22 0.31
N ASP A 58 17.19 -2.02 -0.18
CA ASP A 58 18.54 -1.46 -0.31
C ASP A 58 19.17 -1.09 1.05
N ALA A 59 18.38 -1.05 2.14
CA ALA A 59 18.91 -0.93 3.50
C ALA A 59 19.59 -2.21 3.98
N CYS A 60 19.24 -3.37 3.42
CA CYS A 60 19.81 -4.66 3.80
C CYS A 60 21.02 -5.03 2.93
N TYR A 61 20.90 -4.88 1.60
CA TYR A 61 21.96 -5.24 0.66
C TYR A 61 21.75 -4.57 -0.71
N ASP A 62 22.84 -4.40 -1.46
CA ASP A 62 22.80 -4.05 -2.88
C ASP A 62 22.91 -5.33 -3.73
N ILE A 63 21.88 -5.64 -4.53
CA ILE A 63 21.89 -6.84 -5.37
C ILE A 63 22.67 -6.65 -6.69
N ARG A 64 22.99 -5.40 -7.05
CA ARG A 64 23.66 -5.09 -8.32
C ARG A 64 25.08 -5.65 -8.36
N GLY A 65 25.52 -6.05 -9.54
CA GLY A 65 26.87 -6.53 -9.79
C GLY A 65 26.94 -7.61 -10.87
N PRO A 66 28.14 -8.14 -11.16
CA PRO A 66 28.37 -9.03 -12.29
C PRO A 66 27.53 -10.32 -12.27
N VAL A 67 27.23 -10.84 -11.07
CA VAL A 67 26.39 -12.04 -10.93
C VAL A 67 24.94 -11.75 -11.33
N PHE A 68 24.37 -10.64 -10.84
CA PHE A 68 23.03 -10.20 -11.20
C PHE A 68 22.91 -9.83 -12.68
N ASP A 69 23.94 -9.20 -13.25
CA ASP A 69 24.00 -8.86 -14.68
C ASP A 69 24.12 -10.07 -15.62
N ALA A 70 24.63 -11.19 -15.11
CA ALA A 70 24.73 -12.44 -15.87
C ALA A 70 23.48 -13.33 -15.77
N MET A 71 22.52 -13.01 -14.90
CA MET A 71 21.26 -13.76 -14.77
C MET A 71 20.33 -13.54 -15.96
N ALA A 72 19.26 -14.33 -16.03
CA ALA A 72 18.14 -14.07 -16.95
C ALA A 72 17.62 -12.63 -16.77
N PRO A 73 17.03 -12.00 -17.81
CA PRO A 73 16.51 -10.64 -17.71
C PRO A 73 15.56 -10.46 -16.52
N LEU A 74 15.92 -9.58 -15.58
CA LEU A 74 15.21 -9.32 -14.32
C LEU A 74 14.86 -7.84 -14.14
N VAL A 75 13.57 -7.58 -13.92
CA VAL A 75 13.06 -6.34 -13.33
C VAL A 75 12.80 -6.62 -11.85
N VAL A 76 13.40 -5.85 -10.95
CA VAL A 76 13.24 -6.04 -9.50
C VAL A 76 12.69 -4.77 -8.89
N PHE A 77 11.46 -4.81 -8.38
CA PHE A 77 10.89 -3.69 -7.63
C PHE A 77 11.36 -3.70 -6.19
N ASN A 78 11.58 -2.51 -5.64
CA ASN A 78 11.90 -2.36 -4.24
C ASN A 78 10.69 -2.74 -3.36
N ALA A 79 10.94 -2.92 -2.07
CA ALA A 79 9.91 -3.34 -1.12
C ALA A 79 8.70 -2.41 -1.12
N SER A 80 8.89 -1.11 -1.31
CA SER A 80 7.82 -0.10 -1.34
C SER A 80 7.07 0.02 -2.67
N LEU A 81 7.52 -0.63 -3.75
CA LEU A 81 7.00 -0.45 -5.13
C LEU A 81 7.21 0.94 -5.77
N HIS A 82 7.89 1.88 -5.10
CA HIS A 82 8.23 3.21 -5.61
C HIS A 82 9.57 3.26 -6.38
N GLY A 83 10.25 2.13 -6.54
CA GLY A 83 11.50 2.06 -7.27
C GLY A 83 11.74 0.68 -7.85
N LEU A 84 12.59 0.62 -8.87
CA LEU A 84 12.96 -0.63 -9.52
C LEU A 84 14.41 -0.60 -10.01
N ILE A 85 15.00 -1.78 -10.14
CA ILE A 85 16.31 -1.98 -10.77
C ILE A 85 16.19 -3.03 -11.86
N LEU A 86 17.11 -2.95 -12.82
CA LEU A 86 17.16 -3.79 -14.00
C LEU A 86 18.58 -4.32 -14.14
N ASN A 87 18.72 -5.62 -14.40
CA ASN A 87 20.00 -6.14 -14.86
C ASN A 87 20.25 -5.81 -16.34
N ALA A 88 21.47 -6.02 -16.82
CA ALA A 88 21.85 -5.72 -18.20
C ALA A 88 20.88 -6.32 -19.24
N GLY A 89 20.46 -7.57 -19.05
CA GLY A 89 19.50 -8.25 -19.93
C GLY A 89 18.13 -7.59 -19.95
N ALA A 90 17.56 -7.27 -18.78
CA ALA A 90 16.27 -6.59 -18.71
C ALA A 90 16.32 -5.17 -19.26
N ARG A 91 17.41 -4.43 -19.02
CA ARG A 91 17.58 -3.09 -19.60
C ARG A 91 17.48 -3.13 -21.12
N HIS A 92 18.08 -4.13 -21.77
CA HIS A 92 17.98 -4.29 -23.23
C HIS A 92 16.53 -4.53 -23.68
N VAL A 93 15.84 -5.50 -23.07
CA VAL A 93 14.44 -5.83 -23.40
C VAL A 93 13.50 -4.65 -23.15
N MET A 94 13.71 -3.94 -22.05
CA MET A 94 12.87 -2.83 -21.62
C MET A 94 13.14 -1.55 -22.44
N GLN A 95 14.36 -1.36 -22.96
CA GLN A 95 14.69 -0.22 -23.83
C GLN A 95 13.89 -0.23 -25.13
N GLU A 96 13.58 -1.40 -25.67
CA GLU A 96 12.77 -1.54 -26.88
C GLU A 96 11.29 -1.26 -26.62
N LYS A 97 10.76 -1.69 -25.47
CA LYS A 97 9.33 -1.62 -25.16
C LYS A 97 8.92 -0.34 -24.42
N TYR A 98 9.81 0.18 -23.56
CA TYR A 98 9.56 1.29 -22.64
C TYR A 98 10.75 2.26 -22.62
N PRO A 99 11.13 2.85 -23.78
CA PRO A 99 12.32 3.69 -23.88
C PRO A 99 12.29 4.92 -22.97
N GLU A 100 11.11 5.49 -22.75
CA GLU A 100 10.91 6.63 -21.84
C GLU A 100 11.22 6.26 -20.40
N LEU A 101 10.67 5.15 -19.90
CA LEU A 101 10.99 4.64 -18.57
C LEU A 101 12.51 4.47 -18.38
N ILE A 102 13.18 3.85 -19.36
CA ILE A 102 14.63 3.60 -19.28
C ILE A 102 15.43 4.91 -19.23
N ALA A 103 14.98 5.96 -19.92
CA ALA A 103 15.61 7.28 -19.87
C ALA A 103 15.49 7.97 -18.51
N HIS A 104 14.49 7.58 -17.70
CA HIS A 104 14.15 8.23 -16.42
C HIS A 104 14.33 7.34 -15.18
N LEU A 105 14.93 6.15 -15.31
CA LEU A 105 15.12 5.22 -14.18
C LEU A 105 15.82 5.84 -12.96
N ASP A 106 16.75 6.75 -13.22
CA ASP A 106 17.55 7.43 -12.19
C ASP A 106 16.98 8.82 -11.82
N ASP A 107 15.80 9.19 -12.35
CA ASP A 107 15.10 10.44 -12.06
C ASP A 107 13.97 10.19 -11.03
N PRO A 108 14.22 10.44 -9.73
CA PRO A 108 13.23 10.18 -8.69
C PRO A 108 11.98 11.05 -8.84
N VAL A 109 12.07 12.24 -9.42
CA VAL A 109 10.90 13.10 -9.62
C VAL A 109 9.99 12.51 -10.69
N TRP A 110 10.58 12.05 -11.80
CA TRP A 110 9.83 11.38 -12.85
C TRP A 110 9.21 10.08 -12.36
N MET A 111 9.98 9.25 -11.64
CA MET A 111 9.49 7.96 -11.12
C MET A 111 8.26 8.14 -10.24
N GLU A 112 8.29 9.10 -9.30
CA GLU A 112 7.16 9.33 -8.40
C GLU A 112 5.94 9.94 -9.09
N ALA A 113 6.15 10.83 -10.07
CA ALA A 113 5.07 11.36 -10.89
C ALA A 113 4.36 10.28 -11.73
N HIS A 114 5.02 9.14 -11.99
CA HIS A 114 4.52 8.04 -12.81
C HIS A 114 4.24 6.75 -12.02
N THR A 115 4.17 6.81 -10.68
CA THR A 115 3.94 5.64 -9.82
C THR A 115 2.75 4.80 -10.26
N ALA A 116 1.60 5.40 -10.61
CA ALA A 116 0.44 4.64 -11.10
C ALA A 116 0.76 3.83 -12.37
N SER A 117 1.48 4.42 -13.32
CA SER A 117 1.90 3.73 -14.56
C SER A 117 2.96 2.66 -14.29
N LEU A 118 3.82 2.85 -13.29
CA LEU A 118 4.80 1.84 -12.86
C LEU A 118 4.14 0.63 -12.21
N LEU A 119 3.06 0.82 -11.45
CA LEU A 119 2.27 -0.29 -10.90
C LEU A 119 1.56 -1.06 -12.03
N ASP A 120 1.00 -0.37 -13.01
CA ASP A 120 0.41 -0.99 -14.22
C ASP A 120 1.45 -1.76 -15.05
N LEU A 121 2.70 -1.29 -15.10
CA LEU A 121 3.79 -2.01 -15.78
C LEU A 121 4.01 -3.42 -15.20
N ILE A 122 3.89 -3.60 -13.88
CA ILE A 122 4.03 -4.92 -13.24
C ILE A 122 3.01 -5.89 -13.83
N VAL A 123 1.76 -5.45 -13.93
CA VAL A 123 0.64 -6.23 -14.48
C VAL A 123 0.83 -6.53 -15.98
N ARG A 124 1.41 -5.60 -16.74
CA ARG A 124 1.73 -5.84 -18.17
C ARG A 124 2.83 -6.88 -18.36
N ILE A 125 3.81 -6.94 -17.46
CA ILE A 125 4.89 -7.92 -17.51
C ILE A 125 4.38 -9.30 -17.05
N CYS A 126 3.49 -9.32 -16.05
CA CYS A 126 2.91 -10.54 -15.49
C CYS A 126 1.36 -10.53 -15.62
N PRO A 127 0.79 -10.92 -16.78
CA PRO A 127 -0.64 -10.82 -17.01
C PRO A 127 -1.47 -11.65 -16.01
N VAL A 128 -2.57 -11.07 -15.54
CA VAL A 128 -3.48 -11.72 -14.59
C VAL A 128 -4.63 -12.41 -15.33
N THR A 129 -4.99 -13.60 -14.86
CA THR A 129 -6.18 -14.34 -15.29
C THR A 129 -7.21 -14.40 -14.16
N PRO A 130 -8.49 -14.66 -14.46
CA PRO A 130 -9.50 -14.89 -13.42
C PRO A 130 -9.11 -16.01 -12.44
N ALA A 131 -8.41 -17.05 -12.93
CA ALA A 131 -7.93 -18.17 -12.12
C ALA A 131 -6.80 -17.76 -11.15
N SER A 132 -5.81 -16.98 -11.62
CA SER A 132 -4.74 -16.48 -10.75
C SER A 132 -5.26 -15.49 -9.73
N LEU A 133 -6.23 -14.64 -10.11
CA LEU A 133 -6.89 -13.73 -9.20
C LEU A 133 -7.71 -14.47 -8.13
N THR A 134 -8.43 -15.52 -8.52
CA THR A 134 -9.14 -16.41 -7.57
C THR A 134 -8.16 -17.07 -6.61
N ALA A 135 -7.03 -17.59 -7.10
CA ALA A 135 -5.99 -18.19 -6.26
C ALA A 135 -5.44 -17.19 -5.23
N PHE A 136 -5.17 -15.95 -5.64
CA PHE A 136 -4.72 -14.90 -4.73
C PHE A 136 -5.76 -14.57 -3.64
N TYR A 137 -7.05 -14.49 -4.00
CA TYR A 137 -8.12 -14.27 -3.01
C TYR A 137 -8.38 -15.47 -2.08
N THR A 138 -7.94 -16.67 -2.46
CA THR A 138 -7.87 -17.83 -1.57
C THR A 138 -6.74 -17.64 -0.56
N ASP A 139 -5.54 -17.23 -1.01
CA ASP A 139 -4.42 -16.95 -0.09
C ASP A 139 -4.76 -15.84 0.91
N LEU A 140 -5.49 -14.80 0.47
CA LEU A 140 -5.99 -13.76 1.37
C LEU A 140 -6.94 -14.35 2.43
N ALA A 141 -7.84 -15.24 2.02
CA ALA A 141 -8.78 -15.87 2.95
C ALA A 141 -8.06 -16.78 3.96
N ASP A 142 -7.03 -17.51 3.54
CA ASP A 142 -6.21 -18.33 4.42
C ASP A 142 -5.45 -17.46 5.46
N GLN A 143 -5.12 -16.22 5.09
CA GLN A 143 -4.54 -15.20 5.98
C GLN A 143 -5.58 -14.39 6.77
N GLY A 144 -6.87 -14.75 6.68
CA GLY A 144 -7.95 -14.11 7.40
C GLY A 144 -8.48 -12.80 6.79
N ILE A 145 -8.18 -12.50 5.53
CA ILE A 145 -8.67 -11.33 4.79
C ILE A 145 -9.78 -11.77 3.81
N TRP A 146 -10.94 -11.11 3.88
CA TRP A 146 -12.05 -11.42 2.99
C TRP A 146 -12.29 -10.38 1.91
N ILE A 147 -12.20 -9.09 2.24
CA ILE A 147 -12.41 -7.97 1.31
C ILE A 147 -11.08 -7.23 1.17
N ALA A 148 -10.74 -6.77 -0.03
CA ALA A 148 -9.58 -5.91 -0.24
C ALA A 148 -9.95 -4.74 -1.17
N ASP A 149 -9.46 -3.55 -0.84
CA ASP A 149 -9.53 -2.41 -1.77
C ASP A 149 -8.40 -2.57 -2.81
N GLU A 150 -8.73 -2.40 -4.10
CA GLU A 150 -7.78 -2.33 -5.22
C GLU A 150 -7.46 -0.86 -5.47
N MET A 151 -6.22 -0.49 -5.15
CA MET A 151 -5.77 0.90 -5.09
C MET A 151 -5.12 1.42 -6.38
N SER A 152 -5.05 0.59 -7.41
CA SER A 152 -4.33 0.87 -8.66
C SER A 152 -5.04 0.28 -9.89
N LEU A 153 -6.36 0.43 -9.97
CA LEU A 153 -7.13 -0.09 -11.11
C LEU A 153 -6.54 0.42 -12.44
N SER A 154 -6.09 -0.49 -13.28
CA SER A 154 -5.37 -0.21 -14.54
C SER A 154 -6.29 0.02 -15.75
N GLY A 155 -7.55 -0.41 -15.69
CA GLY A 155 -8.52 -0.19 -16.75
C GLY A 155 -9.67 -1.20 -16.81
N GLU A 156 -10.38 -1.21 -17.93
CA GLU A 156 -11.59 -2.04 -18.10
C GLU A 156 -11.30 -3.55 -18.10
N ALA A 157 -10.15 -3.96 -18.64
CA ALA A 157 -9.77 -5.38 -18.68
C ALA A 157 -9.62 -5.98 -17.28
N GLU A 158 -9.12 -5.20 -16.32
CA GLU A 158 -9.01 -5.59 -14.93
C GLU A 158 -10.40 -5.76 -14.30
N LEU A 159 -11.31 -4.79 -14.47
CA LEU A 159 -12.70 -4.91 -13.98
C LEU A 159 -13.39 -6.15 -14.56
N ALA A 160 -13.21 -6.43 -15.86
CA ALA A 160 -13.75 -7.63 -16.48
C ALA A 160 -13.16 -8.92 -15.87
N CYS A 161 -11.88 -8.91 -15.52
CA CYS A 161 -11.22 -10.02 -14.84
C CYS A 161 -11.83 -10.27 -13.45
N PHE A 162 -12.10 -9.22 -12.68
CA PHE A 162 -12.79 -9.32 -11.37
C PHE A 162 -14.24 -9.81 -11.50
N ASP A 163 -14.95 -9.38 -12.54
CA ASP A 163 -16.32 -9.87 -12.81
C ASP A 163 -16.32 -11.36 -13.14
N GLU A 164 -15.44 -11.80 -14.05
CA GLU A 164 -15.33 -13.21 -14.45
C GLU A 164 -14.89 -14.10 -13.28
N ALA A 165 -13.98 -13.61 -12.44
CA ALA A 165 -13.56 -14.28 -11.21
C ALA A 165 -14.62 -14.22 -10.09
N LYS A 166 -15.71 -13.44 -10.26
CA LYS A 166 -16.75 -13.21 -9.25
C LYS A 166 -16.22 -12.60 -7.95
N LEU A 167 -15.23 -11.72 -8.07
CA LEU A 167 -14.55 -11.07 -6.96
C LEU A 167 -14.88 -9.57 -6.84
N ALA A 168 -15.63 -9.01 -7.79
CA ALA A 168 -16.09 -7.61 -7.72
C ALA A 168 -16.85 -7.32 -6.41
N GLY A 169 -17.65 -8.26 -5.88
CA GLY A 169 -18.34 -8.09 -4.60
C GLY A 169 -17.43 -8.14 -3.35
N ARG A 170 -16.17 -8.56 -3.52
CA ARG A 170 -15.13 -8.60 -2.48
C ARG A 170 -14.05 -7.53 -2.68
N THR A 171 -14.24 -6.64 -3.65
CA THR A 171 -13.23 -5.66 -4.05
C THR A 171 -13.84 -4.27 -4.12
N ARG A 172 -13.13 -3.24 -3.65
CA ARG A 172 -13.48 -1.85 -3.95
C ARG A 172 -12.42 -1.21 -4.81
N PHE A 173 -12.82 -0.60 -5.92
CA PHE A 173 -11.89 -0.12 -6.93
C PHE A 173 -11.60 1.36 -6.78
N TRP A 174 -10.32 1.70 -6.72
CA TRP A 174 -9.78 3.04 -6.76
C TRP A 174 -8.85 3.17 -7.96
N VAL A 175 -8.88 4.32 -8.61
CA VAL A 175 -8.28 4.53 -9.92
C VAL A 175 -7.73 5.94 -10.04
N ASP A 176 -6.68 6.16 -10.83
CA ASP A 176 -6.19 7.51 -11.10
C ASP A 176 -7.18 8.31 -12.00
N PRO A 177 -7.10 9.66 -12.00
CA PRO A 177 -8.02 10.50 -12.77
C PRO A 177 -8.04 10.24 -14.28
N ASP A 178 -6.89 9.90 -14.87
CA ASP A 178 -6.73 9.79 -16.31
C ASP A 178 -7.33 8.45 -16.79
N THR A 179 -7.05 7.36 -16.06
CA THR A 179 -7.69 6.05 -16.30
C THR A 179 -9.21 6.13 -16.08
N PHE A 180 -9.68 6.80 -15.01
CA PHE A 180 -11.12 7.00 -14.78
C PHE A 180 -11.82 7.70 -15.97
N SER A 181 -11.17 8.74 -16.51
CA SER A 181 -11.66 9.48 -17.66
C SER A 181 -11.73 8.62 -18.92
N GLY A 182 -10.83 7.64 -19.06
CA GLY A 182 -10.84 6.66 -20.16
C GLY A 182 -11.92 5.60 -20.04
N LEU A 183 -12.43 5.30 -18.84
CA LEU A 183 -13.42 4.23 -18.65
C LEU A 183 -14.80 4.58 -19.24
N PRO A 184 -15.53 3.61 -19.82
CA PRO A 184 -16.92 3.81 -20.22
C PRO A 184 -17.83 4.01 -19.00
N ALA A 185 -18.95 4.72 -19.20
CA ALA A 185 -19.83 5.16 -18.10
C ALA A 185 -20.29 4.01 -17.17
N HIS A 186 -20.62 2.84 -17.73
CA HIS A 186 -21.05 1.69 -16.94
C HIS A 186 -19.93 1.11 -16.04
N ARG A 187 -18.66 1.23 -16.44
CA ARG A 187 -17.49 0.85 -15.63
C ARG A 187 -17.17 1.88 -14.56
N ARG A 188 -17.33 3.17 -14.86
CA ARG A 188 -17.17 4.25 -13.85
C ARG A 188 -18.12 4.09 -12.65
N ALA A 189 -19.27 3.45 -12.83
CA ALA A 189 -20.20 3.16 -11.73
C ALA A 189 -19.65 2.12 -10.74
N GLN A 190 -18.72 1.25 -11.15
CA GLN A 190 -18.08 0.24 -10.30
C GLN A 190 -16.92 0.81 -9.48
N VAL A 191 -16.40 1.99 -9.85
CA VAL A 191 -15.29 2.66 -9.18
C VAL A 191 -15.79 3.37 -7.92
N GLN A 192 -15.16 3.11 -6.78
CA GLN A 192 -15.45 3.73 -5.50
C GLN A 192 -14.94 5.19 -5.43
N GLY A 193 -13.74 5.43 -5.93
CA GLY A 193 -13.08 6.73 -5.81
C GLY A 193 -11.83 6.89 -6.66
N ILE A 194 -11.25 8.08 -6.58
CA ILE A 194 -10.04 8.47 -7.27
C ILE A 194 -8.84 8.34 -6.33
N LYS A 195 -7.73 7.75 -6.80
CA LYS A 195 -6.46 7.65 -6.07
C LYS A 195 -5.47 8.70 -6.61
N LEU A 196 -4.81 9.41 -5.70
CA LEU A 196 -3.76 10.39 -5.99
C LEU A 196 -2.49 10.04 -5.19
N PHE A 197 -1.32 10.37 -5.73
CA PHE A 197 0.00 10.17 -5.11
C PHE A 197 0.73 11.50 -4.95
N THR A 198 0.82 12.02 -3.72
CA THR A 198 1.39 13.37 -3.49
C THR A 198 2.88 13.39 -3.21
N ASP A 199 3.43 12.27 -2.75
CA ASP A 199 4.85 12.03 -2.58
C ASP A 199 5.20 10.56 -2.90
N GLY A 200 6.42 10.16 -2.56
CA GLY A 200 6.91 8.78 -2.68
C GLY A 200 7.05 8.07 -1.33
N SER A 201 8.01 7.14 -1.24
CA SER A 201 8.21 6.29 -0.07
C SER A 201 9.51 6.53 0.71
N LEU A 202 9.58 5.97 1.92
CA LEU A 202 10.83 5.91 2.69
C LEU A 202 11.88 5.03 2.02
N GLY A 203 11.45 3.89 1.47
CA GLY A 203 12.32 2.93 0.78
C GLY A 203 13.01 3.50 -0.45
N ALA A 204 12.37 4.42 -1.17
CA ALA A 204 12.97 5.13 -2.29
C ALA A 204 13.64 6.47 -1.90
N ARG A 205 13.57 6.89 -0.62
CA ARG A 205 14.01 8.22 -0.14
C ARG A 205 13.29 9.37 -0.86
N THR A 206 12.02 9.17 -1.18
CA THR A 206 11.18 10.09 -1.97
C THR A 206 9.94 10.58 -1.23
N ALA A 207 9.60 10.00 -0.07
CA ALA A 207 8.60 10.57 0.83
C ALA A 207 8.97 12.02 1.21
N ALA A 208 8.03 12.94 1.09
CA ALA A 208 8.32 14.37 1.28
C ALA A 208 8.35 14.72 2.76
N LEU A 209 9.55 14.74 3.34
CA LEU A 209 9.78 15.00 4.76
C LEU A 209 10.24 16.45 5.03
N GLN A 210 9.85 17.01 6.18
CA GLN A 210 10.43 18.24 6.70
C GLN A 210 11.88 18.01 7.14
N GLU A 211 12.17 16.87 7.77
CA GLU A 211 13.53 16.46 8.08
C GLU A 211 14.16 15.77 6.86
N PRO A 212 15.29 16.27 6.33
CA PRO A 212 15.92 15.69 5.14
C PRO A 212 16.49 14.28 5.39
N PHE A 213 16.44 13.42 4.37
CA PHE A 213 17.20 12.15 4.33
C PHE A 213 18.72 12.40 4.24
N SER A 214 19.12 13.47 3.54
CA SER A 214 20.51 13.93 3.39
C SER A 214 20.52 15.42 3.07
N LEU A 215 21.68 16.09 3.07
CA LEU A 215 21.80 17.55 2.87
C LEU A 215 20.95 18.08 1.69
N ASP A 216 20.88 17.31 0.61
CA ASP A 216 20.22 17.70 -0.64
C ASP A 216 18.93 16.92 -0.95
N ASN A 217 18.46 16.04 -0.06
CA ASN A 217 17.26 15.22 -0.30
C ASN A 217 16.21 15.34 0.83
N ARG A 218 15.04 15.89 0.48
CA ARG A 218 13.82 16.01 1.34
C ARG A 218 12.60 15.32 0.72
N GLY A 219 12.83 14.37 -0.17
CA GLY A 219 11.81 13.72 -0.99
C GLY A 219 11.15 14.64 -2.01
N VAL A 220 10.10 14.13 -2.64
CA VAL A 220 9.46 14.70 -3.83
C VAL A 220 8.01 15.05 -3.51
N LEU A 221 7.57 16.24 -3.93
CA LEU A 221 6.15 16.55 -4.04
C LEU A 221 5.76 16.40 -5.50
N ASN A 222 4.80 15.52 -5.79
CA ASN A 222 4.39 15.21 -7.15
C ASN A 222 3.49 16.30 -7.76
N PHE A 223 2.97 17.19 -6.92
CA PHE A 223 2.06 18.26 -7.33
C PHE A 223 2.52 19.63 -6.83
N SER A 224 2.23 20.66 -7.62
CA SER A 224 2.04 22.00 -7.07
C SER A 224 0.67 22.09 -6.40
N ASP A 225 0.49 23.05 -5.50
CA ASP A 225 -0.77 23.23 -4.77
C ASP A 225 -1.97 23.40 -5.72
N LEU A 226 -1.80 24.21 -6.78
CA LEU A 226 -2.84 24.44 -7.81
C LEU A 226 -3.17 23.16 -8.60
N LEU A 227 -2.16 22.34 -8.90
CA LEU A 227 -2.41 21.09 -9.62
C LEU A 227 -3.13 20.08 -8.72
N LEU A 228 -2.74 19.96 -7.45
CA LEU A 228 -3.43 19.10 -6.48
C LEU A 228 -4.87 19.56 -6.25
N GLU A 229 -5.09 20.87 -6.10
CA GLU A 229 -6.42 21.48 -5.99
C GLU A 229 -7.29 21.12 -7.19
N SER A 230 -6.73 21.25 -8.40
CA SER A 230 -7.41 20.91 -9.65
C SER A 230 -7.78 19.43 -9.71
N ARG A 231 -6.89 18.51 -9.32
CA ARG A 231 -7.16 17.06 -9.31
C ARG A 231 -8.22 16.67 -8.29
N ILE A 232 -8.17 17.22 -7.08
CA ILE A 232 -9.19 16.97 -6.04
C ILE A 232 -10.54 17.52 -6.49
N SER A 233 -10.58 18.75 -7.01
CA SER A 233 -11.80 19.38 -7.52
C SER A 233 -12.41 18.60 -8.69
N GLN A 234 -11.58 18.05 -9.58
CA GLN A 234 -12.01 17.19 -10.68
C GLN A 234 -12.68 15.90 -10.15
N ALA A 235 -12.09 15.24 -9.16
CA ALA A 235 -12.66 14.04 -8.55
C ALA A 235 -14.02 14.33 -7.88
N TYR A 236 -14.14 15.45 -7.16
CA TYR A 236 -15.41 15.89 -6.59
C TYR A 236 -16.46 16.24 -7.64
N ALA A 237 -16.06 16.83 -8.78
CA ALA A 237 -16.98 17.09 -9.89
C ALA A 237 -17.53 15.81 -10.53
N TRP A 238 -16.84 14.67 -10.37
CA TRP A 238 -17.33 13.34 -10.75
C TRP A 238 -18.17 12.65 -9.68
N ASP A 239 -18.45 13.32 -8.55
CA ASP A 239 -19.13 12.74 -7.38
C ASP A 239 -18.44 11.46 -6.87
N LYS A 240 -17.10 11.46 -6.89
CA LYS A 240 -16.26 10.34 -6.43
C LYS A 240 -15.50 10.69 -5.16
N ALA A 241 -15.34 9.67 -4.31
CA ALA A 241 -14.45 9.75 -3.16
C ALA A 241 -12.99 9.96 -3.61
N VAL A 242 -12.15 10.48 -2.73
CA VAL A 242 -10.72 10.72 -3.00
C VAL A 242 -9.86 10.02 -1.95
N ALA A 243 -8.92 9.22 -2.42
CA ALA A 243 -7.86 8.57 -1.67
C ALA A 243 -6.53 9.25 -2.00
N ILE A 244 -5.88 9.85 -1.01
CA ILE A 244 -4.68 10.67 -1.22
C ILE A 244 -3.50 10.01 -0.50
N HIS A 245 -2.56 9.43 -1.25
CA HIS A 245 -1.29 8.96 -0.70
C HIS A 245 -0.44 10.14 -0.25
N ALA A 246 -0.07 10.13 1.03
CA ALA A 246 0.84 11.08 1.66
C ALA A 246 1.59 10.36 2.81
N ILE A 247 2.86 10.03 2.58
CA ILE A 247 3.70 9.40 3.62
C ILE A 247 4.34 10.48 4.48
N GLY A 248 5.03 11.43 3.85
CA GLY A 248 5.81 12.44 4.55
C GLY A 248 4.99 13.61 5.11
N ASP A 249 5.50 14.23 6.17
CA ASP A 249 4.86 15.34 6.87
C ASP A 249 4.78 16.63 6.03
N ARG A 250 5.68 16.82 5.05
CA ARG A 250 5.60 17.92 4.08
C ARG A 250 4.52 17.67 3.03
N ALA A 251 4.35 16.43 2.57
CA ALA A 251 3.24 16.05 1.68
C ALA A 251 1.89 16.22 2.39
N LEU A 252 1.80 15.75 3.64
CA LEU A 252 0.61 15.94 4.46
C LEU A 252 0.24 17.41 4.61
N GLU A 253 1.20 18.31 4.84
CA GLU A 253 0.92 19.75 4.96
C GLU A 253 0.32 20.33 3.68
N GLN A 254 0.86 19.94 2.51
CA GLN A 254 0.29 20.32 1.21
C GLN A 254 -1.14 19.81 1.06
N VAL A 255 -1.39 18.54 1.40
CA VAL A 255 -2.72 17.93 1.34
C VAL A 255 -3.71 18.66 2.25
N VAL A 256 -3.34 18.95 3.51
CA VAL A 256 -4.23 19.67 4.44
C VAL A 256 -4.56 21.05 3.90
N SER A 257 -3.55 21.81 3.47
CA SER A 257 -3.73 23.18 2.97
C SER A 257 -4.60 23.23 1.72
N VAL A 258 -4.40 22.30 0.77
CA VAL A 258 -5.23 22.22 -0.43
C VAL A 258 -6.65 21.79 -0.12
N LEU A 259 -6.86 20.84 0.79
CA LEU A 259 -8.21 20.44 1.19
C LEU A 259 -8.99 21.60 1.86
N GLU A 260 -8.32 22.43 2.66
CA GLU A 260 -8.92 23.64 3.23
C GLU A 260 -9.37 24.60 2.12
N MET A 261 -8.49 24.90 1.16
CA MET A 261 -8.82 25.75 0.00
C MET A 261 -10.02 25.21 -0.79
N VAL A 262 -10.01 23.91 -1.11
CA VAL A 262 -11.11 23.29 -1.88
C VAL A 262 -12.42 23.34 -1.10
N ARG A 263 -12.40 23.19 0.23
CA ARG A 263 -13.60 23.08 1.08
C ARG A 263 -14.20 24.42 1.50
N GLU A 264 -13.46 25.51 1.38
CA GLU A 264 -13.96 26.87 1.63
C GLU A 264 -15.17 27.24 0.74
N THR A 265 -15.41 26.53 -0.36
CA THR A 265 -16.56 26.80 -1.25
C THR A 265 -17.94 26.40 -0.68
N GLY A 266 -17.98 25.80 0.52
CA GLY A 266 -19.21 25.53 1.28
C GLY A 266 -20.09 24.40 0.73
N ARG A 267 -19.56 23.58 -0.17
CA ARG A 267 -20.26 22.44 -0.78
C ARG A 267 -20.16 21.19 0.09
N ALA A 268 -21.13 20.29 -0.02
CA ALA A 268 -20.94 18.92 0.46
C ALA A 268 -19.99 18.21 -0.50
N TYR A 269 -18.98 17.51 0.04
CA TYR A 269 -17.99 16.78 -0.75
C TYR A 269 -18.12 15.27 -0.50
N PRO A 270 -17.87 14.44 -1.51
CA PRO A 270 -17.66 13.01 -1.31
C PRO A 270 -16.59 12.71 -0.25
N GLU A 271 -16.54 11.45 0.19
CA GLU A 271 -15.55 10.99 1.15
C GLU A 271 -14.12 11.36 0.71
N THR A 272 -13.30 11.80 1.66
CA THR A 272 -11.86 12.00 1.45
C THR A 272 -11.11 11.23 2.51
N ARG A 273 -10.13 10.45 2.08
CA ARG A 273 -9.24 9.72 2.97
C ARG A 273 -7.79 9.96 2.58
N VAL A 274 -6.94 10.07 3.60
CA VAL A 274 -5.49 10.16 3.44
C VAL A 274 -4.92 8.78 3.70
N GLU A 275 -4.16 8.25 2.74
CA GLU A 275 -3.49 6.97 2.83
C GLU A 275 -2.13 7.12 3.49
N HIS A 276 -1.75 6.11 4.27
CA HIS A 276 -0.48 6.01 5.01
C HIS A 276 -0.39 7.00 6.17
N ALA A 277 -0.32 8.29 5.89
CA ALA A 277 -0.19 9.36 6.87
C ALA A 277 0.90 9.09 7.93
N GLN A 278 2.00 8.45 7.51
CA GLN A 278 3.00 7.86 8.40
C GLN A 278 3.62 8.89 9.36
N PHE A 279 3.89 10.12 8.89
CA PHE A 279 4.54 11.17 9.69
C PHE A 279 3.58 12.29 10.13
N ILE A 280 2.28 12.00 10.22
CA ILE A 280 1.28 12.99 10.59
C ILE A 280 1.53 13.62 11.97
N ASN A 281 1.41 14.95 12.06
CA ASN A 281 1.50 15.68 13.32
C ASN A 281 0.12 16.06 13.88
N ARG A 282 0.09 16.55 15.13
CA ARG A 282 -1.16 16.92 15.85
C ARG A 282 -1.97 17.99 15.14
N ASP A 283 -1.32 18.98 14.56
CA ASP A 283 -2.00 20.09 13.88
C ASP A 283 -2.69 19.59 12.60
N GLN A 284 -1.94 18.87 11.77
CA GLN A 284 -2.44 18.24 10.54
C GLN A 284 -3.59 17.28 10.84
N ALA A 285 -3.45 16.40 11.83
CA ALA A 285 -4.49 15.49 12.28
C ALA A 285 -5.76 16.22 12.75
N THR A 286 -5.60 17.31 13.50
CA THR A 286 -6.73 18.13 13.97
C THR A 286 -7.47 18.75 12.79
N ARG A 287 -6.75 19.34 11.82
CA ARG A 287 -7.32 19.99 10.64
C ARG A 287 -8.04 18.98 9.74
N LEU A 288 -7.42 17.84 9.43
CA LEU A 288 -8.03 16.75 8.66
C LEU A 288 -9.32 16.23 9.31
N ARG A 289 -9.29 15.98 10.63
CA ARG A 289 -10.47 15.51 11.36
C ARG A 289 -11.60 16.53 11.36
N ARG A 290 -11.31 17.83 11.49
CA ARG A 290 -12.30 18.91 11.40
C ARG A 290 -12.99 18.96 10.03
N MET A 291 -12.25 18.62 8.97
CA MET A 291 -12.80 18.50 7.61
C MET A 291 -13.58 17.19 7.36
N GLY A 292 -13.62 16.28 8.35
CA GLY A 292 -14.24 14.96 8.22
C GLY A 292 -13.43 13.98 7.36
N CYS A 293 -12.13 14.23 7.16
CA CYS A 293 -11.26 13.33 6.42
C CYS A 293 -10.93 12.08 7.25
N ARG A 294 -10.93 10.92 6.60
CA ARG A 294 -10.53 9.65 7.22
C ARG A 294 -9.03 9.43 7.03
N LEU A 295 -8.41 8.68 7.93
CA LEU A 295 -7.05 8.18 7.77
C LEU A 295 -7.11 6.68 7.47
N CYS A 296 -6.44 6.23 6.42
CA CYS A 296 -6.28 4.83 6.07
C CYS A 296 -4.80 4.47 6.23
N MET A 297 -4.45 3.85 7.35
CA MET A 297 -3.07 3.66 7.77
C MET A 297 -2.69 2.19 7.85
N GLN A 298 -1.41 1.86 7.74
CA GLN A 298 -0.91 0.49 7.75
C GLN A 298 -0.19 0.21 9.09
N PRO A 299 -0.78 -0.52 10.04
CA PRO A 299 -0.10 -0.88 11.29
C PRO A 299 1.24 -1.58 11.07
N ASN A 300 1.33 -2.43 10.05
CA ASN A 300 2.56 -3.13 9.63
C ASN A 300 3.69 -2.16 9.27
N PHE A 301 3.41 -0.94 8.81
CA PHE A 301 4.44 0.06 8.50
C PHE A 301 5.07 0.67 9.76
N SER A 302 4.66 0.27 10.96
CA SER A 302 5.36 0.67 12.19
C SER A 302 6.80 0.13 12.21
N THR A 303 7.07 -1.01 11.55
CA THR A 303 8.41 -1.60 11.41
C THR A 303 9.34 -0.78 10.51
N ASP A 304 8.82 0.10 9.64
CA ASP A 304 9.61 1.04 8.85
C ASP A 304 10.54 1.89 9.72
N SER A 305 10.13 2.14 10.97
CA SER A 305 10.92 2.88 11.95
C SER A 305 12.24 2.19 12.32
N GLU A 306 12.34 0.89 12.10
CA GLU A 306 13.56 0.08 12.27
C GLU A 306 14.20 -0.23 10.91
N ILE A 307 13.40 -0.64 9.93
CA ILE A 307 13.87 -1.04 8.59
C ILE A 307 14.62 0.11 7.90
N TYR A 308 14.14 1.34 8.07
CA TYR A 308 14.74 2.54 7.45
C TYR A 308 15.52 3.39 8.46
N ALA A 309 16.07 2.77 9.52
CA ALA A 309 16.94 3.46 10.47
C ALA A 309 18.27 3.95 9.84
N ASP A 310 18.62 3.49 8.64
CA ASP A 310 19.77 3.98 7.85
C ASP A 310 19.56 5.39 7.29
N ARG A 311 18.29 5.83 7.12
CA ARG A 311 17.91 7.10 6.48
C ARG A 311 16.96 7.96 7.31
N LEU A 312 16.41 7.42 8.39
CA LEU A 312 15.61 8.16 9.36
C LEU A 312 16.43 8.44 10.62
N SER A 313 16.37 9.68 11.12
CA SER A 313 16.89 9.96 12.44
C SER A 313 16.10 9.21 13.52
N PRO A 314 16.68 8.93 14.69
CA PRO A 314 15.96 8.36 15.82
C PRO A 314 14.75 9.20 16.29
N ALA A 315 14.73 10.50 15.96
CA ALA A 315 13.59 11.36 16.25
C ALA A 315 12.48 11.20 15.22
N ALA A 316 12.82 11.14 13.92
CA ALA A 316 11.87 10.86 12.85
C ALA A 316 11.24 9.46 12.99
N ALA A 317 12.05 8.43 13.27
CA ALA A 317 11.57 7.07 13.46
C ALA A 317 10.48 6.95 14.55
N ARG A 318 10.59 7.71 15.65
CA ARG A 318 9.58 7.74 16.72
C ARG A 318 8.26 8.42 16.34
N LYS A 319 8.27 9.25 15.29
CA LYS A 319 7.08 9.96 14.80
C LYS A 319 6.27 9.13 13.81
N ASN A 320 6.84 8.06 13.26
CA ASN A 320 6.17 7.18 12.32
C ASN A 320 4.96 6.48 12.98
N ASN A 321 3.85 6.38 12.26
CA ASN A 321 2.60 5.73 12.68
C ASN A 321 2.15 6.10 14.11
N PRO A 322 1.86 7.39 14.41
CA PRO A 322 1.61 7.85 15.77
C PRO A 322 0.18 7.53 16.25
N PHE A 323 -0.23 6.25 16.23
CA PHE A 323 -1.60 5.80 16.52
C PHE A 323 -2.12 6.27 17.88
N ARG A 324 -1.30 6.22 18.95
CA ARG A 324 -1.71 6.71 20.27
C ARG A 324 -2.02 8.21 20.27
N MET A 325 -1.23 9.02 19.56
CA MET A 325 -1.51 10.44 19.42
C MET A 325 -2.84 10.68 18.68
N LEU A 326 -3.08 9.94 17.60
CA LEU A 326 -4.31 10.07 16.82
C LEU A 326 -5.56 9.69 17.63
N ILE A 327 -5.50 8.59 18.37
CA ILE A 327 -6.64 8.04 19.11
C ILE A 327 -6.83 8.78 20.43
N ASP A 328 -5.81 8.84 21.27
CA ASP A 328 -5.93 9.27 22.67
C ASP A 328 -6.03 10.80 22.76
N ASP A 329 -5.32 11.53 21.90
CA ASP A 329 -5.23 12.99 22.02
C ASP A 329 -6.09 13.75 21.00
N ILE A 330 -6.15 13.28 19.75
CA ILE A 330 -6.93 13.94 18.68
C ILE A 330 -8.37 13.40 18.63
N GLY A 331 -8.60 12.16 19.09
CA GLY A 331 -9.91 11.54 19.14
C GLY A 331 -10.36 10.96 17.80
N TYR A 332 -9.43 10.45 16.99
CA TYR A 332 -9.74 9.51 15.93
C TYR A 332 -10.27 8.20 16.54
N VAL A 333 -11.24 7.58 15.86
CA VAL A 333 -11.95 6.39 16.28
C VAL A 333 -11.74 5.31 15.21
N PRO A 334 -11.02 4.22 15.55
CA PRO A 334 -10.87 3.07 14.68
C PRO A 334 -12.22 2.55 14.16
N GLY A 335 -12.29 2.26 12.87
CA GLY A 335 -13.49 1.81 12.16
C GLY A 335 -14.43 2.93 11.69
N ARG A 336 -14.23 4.17 12.16
CA ARG A 336 -15.00 5.34 11.70
C ARG A 336 -14.15 6.26 10.83
N ASP A 337 -13.25 7.00 11.46
CA ASP A 337 -12.39 8.00 10.82
C ASP A 337 -10.91 7.61 10.83
N LEU A 338 -10.57 6.47 11.43
CA LEU A 338 -9.28 5.77 11.29
C LEU A 338 -9.56 4.32 10.85
N ILE A 339 -9.05 3.92 9.68
CA ILE A 339 -9.18 2.56 9.14
C ILE A 339 -7.82 2.00 8.77
N PHE A 340 -7.74 0.68 8.64
CA PHE A 340 -6.47 -0.01 8.44
C PHE A 340 -6.40 -0.79 7.13
N GLY A 341 -5.23 -0.74 6.49
CA GLY A 341 -4.86 -1.58 5.36
C GLY A 341 -3.52 -2.27 5.60
N SER A 342 -3.10 -3.14 4.70
CA SER A 342 -1.75 -3.74 4.76
C SER A 342 -0.81 -3.22 3.68
N ASP A 343 -1.38 -2.63 2.63
CA ASP A 343 -0.70 -2.30 1.38
C ASP A 343 -0.03 -3.53 0.71
N GLY A 344 -0.42 -4.73 1.16
CA GLY A 344 0.20 -6.00 0.78
C GLY A 344 1.65 -6.19 1.19
N MET A 345 2.11 -5.45 2.19
CA MET A 345 3.53 -5.38 2.58
C MET A 345 3.77 -5.67 4.08
N PRO A 346 3.51 -6.89 4.58
CA PRO A 346 2.76 -7.99 3.97
C PRO A 346 1.28 -8.01 4.39
N HIS A 347 0.45 -8.78 3.69
CA HIS A 347 -0.94 -9.05 4.07
C HIS A 347 -1.06 -9.86 5.37
N GLY A 348 -2.29 -9.96 5.87
CA GLY A 348 -2.74 -10.99 6.81
C GLY A 348 -2.98 -10.52 8.25
N VAL A 349 -3.89 -11.22 8.93
CA VAL A 349 -4.26 -10.94 10.32
C VAL A 349 -3.08 -11.14 11.26
N GLU A 350 -2.21 -12.12 11.00
CA GLU A 350 -1.01 -12.39 11.82
C GLU A 350 -0.09 -11.17 11.88
N THR A 351 0.28 -10.66 10.70
CA THR A 351 1.11 -9.46 10.55
C THR A 351 0.46 -8.26 11.22
N ALA A 352 -0.84 -8.02 10.96
CA ALA A 352 -1.57 -6.90 11.52
C ALA A 352 -1.60 -6.93 13.05
N VAL A 353 -1.90 -8.10 13.65
CA VAL A 353 -1.93 -8.26 15.11
C VAL A 353 -0.52 -8.14 15.71
N HIS A 354 0.49 -8.72 15.07
CA HIS A 354 1.87 -8.57 15.53
C HIS A 354 2.29 -7.10 15.53
N ALA A 355 2.05 -6.37 14.44
CA ALA A 355 2.41 -4.97 14.34
C ALA A 355 1.64 -4.06 15.32
N ALA A 356 0.38 -4.40 15.61
CA ALA A 356 -0.44 -3.69 16.60
C ALA A 356 0.08 -3.86 18.03
N LEU A 357 0.42 -5.09 18.44
CA LEU A 357 0.77 -5.42 19.82
C LEU A 357 2.26 -5.24 20.13
N PHE A 358 3.11 -5.45 19.13
CA PHE A 358 4.56 -5.48 19.28
C PHE A 358 5.29 -4.49 18.36
N PRO A 359 4.82 -3.24 18.20
CA PRO A 359 5.53 -2.27 17.36
C PRO A 359 6.87 -1.84 17.99
N PRO A 360 7.76 -1.22 17.21
CA PRO A 360 9.03 -0.69 17.70
C PRO A 360 8.89 0.38 18.80
N TYR A 361 7.85 1.22 18.72
CA TYR A 361 7.65 2.33 19.64
C TYR A 361 6.29 2.28 20.37
N PRO A 362 6.22 2.68 21.66
CA PRO A 362 4.96 2.68 22.41
C PRO A 362 3.83 3.51 21.79
N GLY A 363 4.17 4.60 21.08
CA GLY A 363 3.19 5.45 20.41
C GLY A 363 2.46 4.80 19.23
N GLN A 364 2.93 3.64 18.79
CA GLN A 364 2.39 2.87 17.65
C GLN A 364 1.48 1.72 18.09
N VAL A 365 1.33 1.47 19.40
CA VAL A 365 0.53 0.34 19.90
C VAL A 365 -0.94 0.49 19.50
N LEU A 366 -1.58 -0.62 19.18
CA LEU A 366 -3.02 -0.75 19.00
C LEU A 366 -3.51 -1.94 19.82
N SER A 367 -4.66 -1.79 20.49
CA SER A 367 -5.37 -2.93 21.07
C SER A 367 -6.01 -3.80 19.98
N ILE A 368 -6.33 -5.05 20.32
CA ILE A 368 -7.02 -5.95 19.40
C ILE A 368 -8.38 -5.38 18.98
N ASP A 369 -9.13 -4.78 19.90
CA ASP A 369 -10.44 -4.21 19.60
C ASP A 369 -10.34 -3.02 18.64
N GLU A 370 -9.37 -2.13 18.84
CA GLU A 370 -9.09 -1.03 17.91
C GLU A 370 -8.68 -1.56 16.53
N LEU A 371 -7.83 -2.59 16.49
CA LEU A 371 -7.39 -3.23 15.25
C LEU A 371 -8.57 -3.83 14.48
N VAL A 372 -9.40 -4.64 15.15
CA VAL A 372 -10.59 -5.26 14.57
C VAL A 372 -11.58 -4.21 14.07
N ALA A 373 -11.78 -3.13 14.82
CA ALA A 373 -12.64 -2.03 14.40
C ALA A 373 -12.10 -1.36 13.13
N GLY A 374 -10.79 -1.08 13.06
CA GLY A 374 -10.16 -0.41 11.92
C GLY A 374 -10.11 -1.24 10.62
N TYR A 375 -10.05 -2.57 10.70
CA TYR A 375 -10.16 -3.49 9.56
C TYR A 375 -11.61 -3.95 9.27
N GLY A 376 -12.60 -3.37 9.96
CA GLY A 376 -13.91 -3.97 10.19
C GLY A 376 -14.63 -4.57 8.97
N ILE A 377 -15.04 -5.84 9.11
CA ILE A 377 -16.08 -6.49 8.28
C ILE A 377 -17.37 -6.76 9.09
N GLY A 378 -17.33 -6.59 10.41
CA GLY A 378 -18.46 -6.80 11.33
C GLY A 378 -19.12 -8.18 11.23
N ASP A 379 -20.43 -8.22 11.45
CA ASP A 379 -21.25 -9.45 11.42
C ASP A 379 -21.32 -10.11 10.03
N ALA A 380 -20.82 -9.44 8.99
CA ALA A 380 -20.74 -9.98 7.63
C ALA A 380 -19.51 -10.87 7.39
N SER A 381 -18.75 -11.20 8.43
CA SER A 381 -17.59 -12.08 8.33
C SER A 381 -17.99 -13.47 7.80
N PRO A 382 -17.31 -14.00 6.76
CA PRO A 382 -17.58 -15.32 6.19
C PRO A 382 -17.12 -16.47 7.09
N GLY A 383 -16.44 -16.16 8.20
CA GLY A 383 -15.75 -17.11 9.05
C GLY A 383 -15.20 -16.45 10.31
N LYS A 384 -14.23 -17.11 10.92
CA LYS A 384 -13.48 -16.63 12.09
C LYS A 384 -11.99 -16.88 11.92
N VAL A 385 -11.18 -16.05 12.57
CA VAL A 385 -9.73 -16.20 12.66
C VAL A 385 -9.38 -16.42 14.12
N THR A 386 -8.80 -17.57 14.43
CA THR A 386 -8.28 -17.86 15.78
C THR A 386 -6.86 -17.32 15.86
N VAL A 387 -6.60 -16.43 16.81
CA VAL A 387 -5.31 -15.78 17.00
C VAL A 387 -4.75 -16.21 18.35
N THR A 388 -3.51 -16.70 18.35
CA THR A 388 -2.77 -17.02 19.57
C THR A 388 -1.64 -16.04 19.73
N VAL A 389 -1.53 -15.41 20.91
CA VAL A 389 -0.51 -14.43 21.23
C VAL A 389 0.37 -14.96 22.36
N ASP A 390 1.66 -15.10 22.08
CA ASP A 390 2.68 -15.33 23.10
C ASP A 390 3.40 -14.01 23.36
N GLU A 391 2.98 -13.31 24.41
CA GLU A 391 3.54 -12.02 24.79
C GLU A 391 5.02 -12.11 25.19
N ALA A 392 5.44 -13.22 25.81
CA ALA A 392 6.82 -13.38 26.26
C ALA A 392 7.77 -13.58 25.08
N ALA A 393 7.33 -14.35 24.08
CA ALA A 393 8.08 -14.55 22.84
C ALA A 393 7.86 -13.43 21.81
N ARG A 394 6.90 -12.52 22.04
CA ARG A 394 6.41 -11.53 21.07
C ARG A 394 6.01 -12.19 19.74
N ARG A 395 5.28 -13.32 19.83
CA ARG A 395 4.86 -14.10 18.66
C ARG A 395 3.35 -14.11 18.55
N VAL A 396 2.90 -14.11 17.30
CA VAL A 396 1.50 -14.26 16.92
C VAL A 396 1.42 -15.42 15.95
N SER A 397 0.37 -16.22 16.05
CA SER A 397 0.04 -17.24 15.06
C SER A 397 -1.47 -17.26 14.82
N VAL A 398 -1.89 -17.46 13.57
CA VAL A 398 -3.31 -17.44 13.22
C VAL A 398 -3.79 -18.71 12.51
N THR A 399 -5.06 -19.04 12.69
CA THR A 399 -5.77 -20.04 11.88
C THR A 399 -7.10 -19.46 11.42
N ALA A 400 -7.27 -19.28 10.11
CA ALA A 400 -8.52 -18.85 9.51
C ALA A 400 -9.45 -20.05 9.26
N THR A 401 -10.75 -19.87 9.45
CA THR A 401 -11.76 -20.92 9.17
C THR A 401 -13.05 -20.28 8.67
N LEU A 402 -13.50 -20.70 7.48
CA LEU A 402 -14.77 -20.28 6.91
C LEU A 402 -15.96 -21.01 7.56
N TYR A 403 -17.10 -20.34 7.66
CA TYR A 403 -18.35 -20.97 8.08
C TYR A 403 -18.91 -21.90 6.98
N PRO A 404 -19.67 -22.96 7.35
CA PRO A 404 -20.30 -23.83 6.37
C PRO A 404 -21.21 -23.04 5.41
N GLY A 405 -21.02 -23.24 4.11
CA GLY A 405 -21.82 -22.54 3.08
C GLY A 405 -21.28 -21.17 2.67
N SER A 406 -20.22 -20.67 3.30
CA SER A 406 -19.40 -19.57 2.77
C SER A 406 -18.64 -20.08 1.54
N ILE A 407 -19.15 -19.79 0.35
CA ILE A 407 -18.54 -20.17 -0.93
C ILE A 407 -17.70 -19.01 -1.46
N HIS A 408 -16.54 -19.34 -2.05
CA HIS A 408 -15.73 -18.43 -2.84
C HIS A 408 -16.51 -18.03 -4.11
N GLY A 409 -17.31 -16.96 -4.02
CA GLY A 409 -18.03 -16.37 -5.15
C GLY A 409 -19.32 -17.10 -5.55
N LYS A 410 -20.46 -16.40 -5.49
CA LYS A 410 -21.63 -16.74 -6.30
C LYS A 410 -21.72 -15.80 -7.49
#